data_AF-A0A5B8TFR0-F1
#
_entry.id   AF-A0A5B8TFR0-F1
#
_cell.length_a   1.000
_cell.length_b   1.000
_cell.length_c   1.000
_cell.angle_alpha   90.00
_cell.angle_beta   90.00
_cell.angle_gamma   90.00
#
_symmetry.space_group_name_H-M   'P 1'
#
loop_
_entity.id
_entity.type
_entity.pdbx_description
1 polymer ?
#
loop_
_entity_poly.entity_id
_entity_poly.type
_entity_poly.pdbx_seq_one_letter_code
_entity_poly.pdbx_strand_id
1 'polypeptide(L)'
;MADQGRYYQPHDTKDAMRYVEKLFNQYKDAPLTDELLHYNQKLMTYLTVSVVNEAQQEGQPERAKTAQAMAQAMAEWVRIKALGRPFVGEMRHFKIVDPRQHVHVKNRHVKGHKRQPTMRKMMR
;
A
#
# COMPACT_ATOMS: atom_id res chain seq x y z
N MET A 1 41.66 -2.54 -5.31
CA MET A 1 40.54 -3.49 -5.46
C MET A 1 39.65 -3.33 -4.23
N ALA A 2 38.47 -2.72 -4.38
CA ALA A 2 37.52 -2.55 -3.28
C ALA A 2 36.25 -3.33 -3.63
N ASP A 3 36.30 -4.65 -3.44
CA ASP A 3 35.11 -5.50 -3.47
C ASP A 3 34.41 -5.34 -2.12
N GLN A 4 33.78 -4.18 -1.94
CA GLN A 4 32.84 -3.98 -0.86
C GLN A 4 31.56 -4.68 -1.31
N GLY A 5 31.42 -5.95 -0.89
CA GLY A 5 30.17 -6.67 -0.93
C GLY A 5 29.06 -5.75 -0.44
N ARG A 6 28.25 -5.28 -1.40
CA ARG A 6 27.16 -4.34 -1.19
C ARG A 6 26.05 -5.05 -0.43
N TYR A 7 26.29 -5.32 0.86
CA TYR A 7 25.22 -5.56 1.80
C TYR A 7 24.42 -4.27 1.83
N TYR A 8 23.29 -4.28 1.13
CA TYR A 8 22.32 -3.20 1.12
C TYR A 8 21.87 -2.97 2.56
N GLN A 9 22.45 -1.98 3.23
CA GLN A 9 21.93 -1.45 4.48
C GLN A 9 20.84 -0.45 4.09
N PRO A 10 19.56 -0.69 4.44
CA PRO A 10 18.54 0.32 4.25
C PRO A 10 18.94 1.53 5.09
N HIS A 11 19.37 2.60 4.43
CA HIS A 11 19.75 3.84 5.10
C HIS A 11 18.52 4.61 5.62
N ASP A 12 17.32 4.20 5.19
CA ASP A 12 16.07 4.82 5.55
C ASP A 12 15.00 3.73 5.75
N THR A 13 14.31 3.81 6.88
CA THR A 13 13.20 2.93 7.27
C THR A 13 12.14 2.77 6.15
N LYS A 14 11.97 3.79 5.29
CA LYS A 14 11.06 3.77 4.13
C LYS A 14 11.45 2.78 3.04
N ASP A 15 12.74 2.59 2.79
CA ASP A 15 13.23 1.66 1.78
C ASP A 15 13.02 0.21 2.23
N ALA A 16 13.25 -0.07 3.52
CA ALA A 16 12.92 -1.37 4.12
C ALA A 16 11.43 -1.67 3.97
N MET A 17 10.55 -0.71 4.29
CA MET A 17 9.11 -0.85 4.08
C MET A 17 8.75 -1.05 2.60
N ARG A 18 9.43 -0.38 1.67
CA ARG A 18 9.20 -0.55 0.21
C ARG A 18 9.61 -1.92 -0.30
N TYR A 19 10.71 -2.46 0.21
CA TYR A 19 11.15 -3.80 -0.12
C TYR A 19 10.11 -4.83 0.31
N VAL A 20 9.59 -4.69 1.53
CA VAL A 20 8.54 -5.55 2.07
C VAL A 20 7.23 -5.42 1.28
N GLU A 21 6.84 -4.22 0.86
CA GLU A 21 5.68 -3.98 -0.02
C GLU A 21 5.80 -4.76 -1.34
N LYS A 22 6.96 -4.68 -2.01
CA LYS A 22 7.19 -5.41 -3.27
C LYS A 22 7.16 -6.92 -3.07
N LEU A 23 7.80 -7.42 -2.02
CA LEU A 23 7.78 -8.84 -1.68
C LEU A 23 6.35 -9.33 -1.46
N PHE A 24 5.57 -8.61 -0.64
CA PHE A 24 4.18 -8.97 -0.37
C PHE A 24 3.35 -9.04 -1.66
N ASN A 25 3.50 -8.07 -2.55
CA ASN A 25 2.78 -8.06 -3.82
C ASN A 25 3.19 -9.19 -4.77
N GLN A 26 4.39 -9.74 -4.65
CA GLN A 26 4.82 -10.89 -5.45
C GLN A 26 4.11 -12.17 -5.05
N TYR A 27 3.91 -12.40 -3.74
CA TYR A 27 3.35 -13.65 -3.24
C TYR A 27 1.87 -13.57 -2.81
N LYS A 28 1.23 -12.41 -2.86
CA LYS A 28 -0.18 -12.24 -2.45
C LYS A 28 -1.15 -13.22 -3.14
N ASP A 29 -0.86 -13.55 -4.41
CA ASP A 29 -1.68 -14.45 -5.24
C ASP A 29 -1.27 -15.92 -5.09
N ALA A 30 -0.13 -16.20 -4.46
CA ALA A 30 0.36 -17.55 -4.25
C ALA A 30 -0.57 -18.36 -3.31
N PRO A 31 -0.57 -19.71 -3.43
CA PRO A 31 -1.23 -20.56 -2.45
C PRO A 31 -0.57 -20.40 -1.08
N LEU A 32 -1.38 -20.47 -0.02
CA LEU A 32 -0.88 -20.40 1.35
C LEU A 32 -0.16 -21.71 1.69
N THR A 33 1.16 -21.71 1.56
CA THR A 33 2.03 -22.81 2.00
C THR A 33 2.59 -22.52 3.39
N ASP A 34 2.96 -23.56 4.13
CA ASP A 34 3.55 -23.43 5.46
C ASP A 34 4.87 -22.61 5.42
N GLU A 35 5.68 -22.85 4.40
CA GLU A 35 6.92 -22.09 4.15
C GLU A 35 6.65 -20.59 3.94
N LEU A 36 5.59 -20.27 3.18
CA LEU A 36 5.21 -18.88 2.93
C LEU A 36 4.68 -18.22 4.20
N LEU A 37 3.94 -18.95 5.04
CA LEU A 37 3.49 -18.48 6.34
C LEU A 37 4.67 -18.15 7.25
N HIS A 38 5.63 -19.06 7.36
CA HIS A 38 6.81 -18.87 8.19
C HIS A 38 7.68 -17.71 7.67
N TYR A 39 7.81 -17.57 6.36
CA TYR A 39 8.48 -16.43 5.74
C TYR A 39 7.76 -15.10 6.05
N ASN A 40 6.43 -15.09 6.01
CA ASN A 40 5.63 -13.92 6.34
C ASN A 40 5.80 -13.53 7.82
N GLN A 41 5.79 -14.49 8.75
CA GLN A 41 6.07 -14.24 10.17
C GLN A 41 7.46 -13.63 10.40
N LYS A 42 8.47 -14.09 9.66
CA LYS A 42 9.82 -13.47 9.72
C LYS A 42 9.80 -12.02 9.27
N LEU A 43 9.11 -11.71 8.16
CA LEU A 43 8.96 -10.34 7.67
C LEU A 43 8.21 -9.45 8.66
N MET A 44 7.14 -9.95 9.28
CA MET A 44 6.41 -9.23 10.33
C MET A 44 7.30 -8.93 11.54
N THR A 45 8.12 -9.89 11.96
CA THR A 45 9.07 -9.72 13.06
C THR A 45 10.13 -8.68 12.71
N TYR A 46 10.66 -8.73 11.49
CA TYR A 46 11.62 -7.74 10.99
C TYR A 46 11.03 -6.32 10.98
N LEU A 47 9.79 -6.15 10.50
CA LEU A 47 9.08 -4.86 10.53
C LEU A 47 8.86 -4.35 11.96
N THR A 48 8.42 -5.22 12.86
CA THR A 48 8.04 -4.81 14.23
C THR A 48 9.24 -4.59 15.15
N VAL A 49 10.35 -5.29 14.92
CA VAL A 49 11.55 -5.19 15.77
C VAL A 49 12.57 -4.24 15.15
N SER A 50 12.99 -4.47 13.91
CA SER A 50 14.06 -3.68 13.27
C SER A 50 13.53 -2.33 12.82
N VAL A 51 12.49 -2.33 11.97
CA VAL A 51 11.99 -1.10 11.33
C VAL A 51 11.36 -0.13 12.35
N VAL A 52 10.66 -0.63 13.38
CA VAL A 52 10.14 0.24 14.46
C VAL A 52 11.25 0.84 15.31
N ASN A 53 12.29 0.06 15.65
CA ASN A 53 13.41 0.55 16.45
C ASN A 53 14.23 1.58 15.66
N GLU A 54 14.51 1.31 14.39
CA GLU A 54 15.16 2.26 13.48
C GLU A 54 14.33 3.54 13.32
N ALA A 55 13.00 3.43 13.12
CA ALA A 55 12.11 4.59 13.03
C ALA A 55 12.09 5.44 14.31
N GLN A 56 12.20 4.81 15.48
CA GLN A 56 12.28 5.51 16.76
C GLN A 56 13.63 6.22 16.91
N GLN A 57 14.73 5.59 16.49
CA GLN A 57 16.06 6.19 16.49
C GLN A 57 16.17 7.38 15.52
N GLU A 58 15.50 7.31 14.37
CA GLU A 58 15.37 8.42 13.41
C GLU A 58 14.41 9.54 13.88
N GLY A 59 13.69 9.36 14.99
CA GLY A 59 12.71 10.32 15.48
C GLY A 59 11.46 10.45 14.60
N GLN A 60 11.12 9.41 13.84
CA GLN A 60 10.03 9.39 12.86
C GLN A 60 8.89 8.45 13.31
N PRO A 61 8.04 8.88 14.26
CA PRO A 61 6.97 8.03 14.81
C PRO A 61 5.91 7.64 13.77
N GLU A 62 5.74 8.41 12.70
CA GLU A 62 4.83 8.07 11.59
C GLU A 62 5.30 6.82 10.84
N ARG A 63 6.62 6.64 10.69
CA ARG A 63 7.21 5.46 10.05
C ARG A 63 7.02 4.21 10.90
N ALA A 64 7.17 4.32 12.23
CA ALA A 64 6.88 3.24 13.17
C ALA A 64 5.41 2.79 13.10
N LYS A 65 4.46 3.74 13.06
CA LYS A 65 3.03 3.43 12.88
C LYS A 65 2.76 2.74 11.54
N THR A 66 3.44 3.19 10.48
CA THR A 66 3.31 2.60 9.15
C THR A 66 3.81 1.15 9.11
N ALA A 67 4.96 0.87 9.74
CA ALA A 67 5.50 -0.49 9.86
C ALA A 67 4.55 -1.42 10.64
N GLN A 68 3.95 -0.93 11.73
CA GLN A 68 2.92 -1.67 12.47
C GLN A 68 1.67 -1.94 11.62
N ALA A 69 1.22 -0.94 10.85
CA ALA A 69 0.09 -1.10 9.94
C ALA A 69 0.38 -2.16 8.85
N MET A 70 1.60 -2.22 8.33
CA MET A 70 2.02 -3.28 7.40
C MET A 70 1.99 -4.67 8.04
N ALA A 71 2.49 -4.81 9.26
CA ALA A 71 2.47 -6.09 9.96
C ALA A 71 1.02 -6.56 10.22
N GLN A 72 0.12 -5.66 10.58
CA GLN A 72 -1.31 -5.97 10.74
C GLN A 72 -1.96 -6.38 9.41
N ALA A 73 -1.67 -5.65 8.34
CA ALA A 73 -2.12 -5.98 6.99
C ALA A 73 -1.66 -7.40 6.56
N MET A 74 -0.41 -7.75 6.81
CA MET A 74 0.13 -9.09 6.53
C MET A 74 -0.59 -10.18 7.34
N ALA A 75 -0.84 -9.94 8.63
CA ALA A 75 -1.61 -10.86 9.47
C ALA A 75 -3.04 -11.05 8.96
N GLU A 76 -3.69 -9.96 8.52
CA GLU A 76 -5.04 -10.00 7.95
C GLU A 76 -5.07 -10.79 6.63
N TRP A 77 -4.07 -10.62 5.76
CA TRP A 77 -3.92 -11.41 4.55
C TRP A 77 -3.84 -12.92 4.85
N VAL A 78 -2.99 -13.33 5.81
CA VAL A 78 -2.90 -14.73 6.25
C VAL A 78 -4.28 -15.22 6.70
N ARG A 79 -4.99 -14.42 7.50
CA ARG A 79 -6.33 -14.77 7.99
C ARG A 79 -7.34 -14.93 6.85
N ILE A 80 -7.34 -14.04 5.86
CA ILE A 80 -8.23 -14.13 4.68
C ILE A 80 -7.96 -15.40 3.87
N LYS A 81 -6.68 -15.73 3.67
CA LYS A 81 -6.27 -16.97 2.98
C LYS A 81 -6.63 -18.22 3.78
N ALA A 82 -6.43 -18.20 5.09
CA ALA A 82 -6.81 -19.30 5.99
C ALA A 82 -8.33 -19.53 6.01
N LEU A 83 -9.13 -18.48 5.80
CA LEU A 83 -10.59 -18.57 5.62
C LEU A 83 -11.01 -19.09 4.23
N GLY A 84 -10.05 -19.41 3.34
CA GLY A 84 -10.31 -19.90 1.99
C GLY A 84 -10.86 -18.83 1.03
N ARG A 85 -10.75 -17.54 1.38
CA ARG A 85 -11.23 -16.44 0.53
C ARG A 85 -10.11 -15.95 -0.40
N PRO A 86 -10.40 -15.68 -1.68
CA PRO A 86 -9.42 -15.05 -2.57
C PRO A 86 -9.13 -13.64 -2.09
N PHE A 87 -7.85 -13.34 -1.84
CA PHE A 87 -7.41 -12.00 -1.49
C PHE A 87 -7.29 -11.16 -2.76
N VAL A 88 -8.08 -10.09 -2.85
CA VAL A 88 -8.13 -9.18 -4.01
C VAL A 88 -7.37 -7.86 -3.80
N GLY A 89 -6.89 -7.61 -2.57
CA GLY A 89 -6.13 -6.42 -2.25
C GLY A 89 -4.68 -6.46 -2.75
N GLU A 90 -4.06 -5.31 -2.88
CA GLU A 90 -2.61 -5.15 -3.10
C GLU A 90 -2.04 -4.23 -2.03
N MET A 91 -0.80 -4.43 -1.62
CA MET A 91 -0.15 -3.49 -0.70
C MET A 91 0.39 -2.31 -1.53
N ARG A 92 -0.15 -1.12 -1.30
CA ARG A 92 0.29 0.14 -1.92
C ARG A 92 0.44 1.22 -0.86
N HIS A 93 1.56 1.94 -0.92
CA HIS A 93 1.90 2.95 0.07
C HIS A 93 1.79 2.39 1.51
N PHE A 94 2.28 1.16 1.71
CA PHE A 94 2.30 0.50 3.01
C PHE A 94 0.91 0.18 3.62
N LYS A 95 -0.14 0.19 2.79
CA LYS A 95 -1.53 -0.14 3.17
C LYS A 95 -2.10 -1.17 2.20
N ILE A 96 -2.99 -2.05 2.67
CA ILE A 96 -3.77 -2.89 1.77
C ILE A 96 -4.84 -2.02 1.12
N VAL A 97 -4.86 -2.05 -0.20
CA VAL A 97 -5.77 -1.30 -1.03
C VAL A 97 -6.45 -2.29 -1.96
N ASP A 98 -7.77 -2.28 -2.01
CA ASP A 98 -8.49 -3.03 -3.03
C ASP A 98 -8.43 -2.25 -4.36
N PRO A 99 -7.86 -2.82 -5.43
CA PRO A 99 -7.72 -2.13 -6.71
C PRO A 99 -9.08 -1.77 -7.33
N ARG A 100 -10.17 -2.47 -6.96
CA ARG A 100 -11.53 -2.16 -7.42
C ARG A 100 -12.17 -1.01 -6.65
N GLN A 101 -11.64 -0.65 -5.48
CA GLN A 101 -12.15 0.45 -4.66
C GLN A 101 -11.75 1.84 -5.22
N HIS A 102 -10.74 1.90 -6.09
CA HIS A 102 -10.37 3.11 -6.83
C HIS A 102 -11.30 3.35 -8.03
N VAL A 103 -12.61 3.49 -7.79
CA VAL A 103 -13.51 4.00 -8.83
C VAL A 103 -13.21 5.49 -8.99
N HIS A 104 -12.48 5.84 -10.04
CA HIS A 104 -12.17 7.22 -10.40
C HIS A 104 -13.45 7.90 -10.92
N VAL A 105 -14.34 8.33 -10.02
CA VAL A 105 -15.57 9.03 -10.38
C VAL A 105 -15.19 10.43 -10.89
N LYS A 106 -15.12 10.59 -12.21
CA LYS A 106 -14.95 11.90 -12.84
C LYS A 106 -16.25 12.68 -12.71
N ASN A 107 -16.34 13.57 -11.72
CA ASN A 107 -17.45 14.53 -11.64
C ASN A 107 -17.37 15.51 -12.82
N ARG A 108 -18.13 15.27 -13.89
CA ARG A 108 -18.25 16.20 -15.01
C ARG A 108 -19.17 17.36 -14.57
N HIS A 109 -18.58 18.46 -14.14
CA HIS A 109 -19.33 19.68 -13.84
C HIS A 109 -19.85 20.30 -15.15
N VAL A 110 -21.08 19.97 -15.54
CA VAL A 110 -21.76 20.58 -16.70
C VAL A 110 -22.28 21.96 -16.28
N LYS A 111 -21.49 23.02 -16.51
CA LYS A 111 -21.99 24.41 -16.43
C LYS A 111 -22.97 24.66 -17.59
N GLY A 112 -24.26 24.59 -17.30
CA GLY A 112 -25.31 24.99 -18.22
C GLY A 112 -25.23 26.47 -18.57
N HIS A 113 -24.74 26.79 -19.77
CA HIS A 113 -24.92 28.09 -20.39
C HIS A 113 -26.39 28.22 -20.83
N LYS A 114 -27.26 28.74 -19.97
CA LYS A 114 -28.54 29.30 -20.41
C LYS A 114 -28.27 30.65 -21.07
N ARG A 115 -28.03 30.68 -22.38
CA ARG A 115 -28.20 31.89 -23.19
C ARG A 115 -29.69 32.24 -23.16
N GLN A 116 -30.09 33.22 -22.37
CA GLN A 116 -31.43 33.79 -22.51
C GLN A 116 -31.49 34.58 -23.82
N PRO A 117 -32.38 34.25 -24.76
CA PRO A 117 -32.56 35.07 -25.96
C PRO A 117 -33.26 36.38 -25.54
N THR A 118 -32.65 37.52 -25.84
CA THR A 118 -33.26 38.83 -25.62
C THR A 118 -34.46 39.00 -26.56
N MET A 119 -35.57 39.55 -26.02
CA MET A 119 -36.85 39.79 -26.70
C MET A 119 -36.79 40.91 -27.76
N ARG A 120 -35.78 40.90 -28.63
CA ARG A 120 -35.58 41.90 -29.70
C ARG A 120 -35.55 41.24 -31.07
N LYS A 121 -36.40 40.23 -31.29
CA LYS A 121 -36.58 39.59 -32.60
C LYS A 121 -37.95 38.93 -32.79
N MET A 122 -39.00 39.49 -32.21
CA MET A 122 -40.40 39.12 -32.48
C MET A 122 -41.23 40.38 -32.74
N MET A 123 -40.81 41.16 -33.72
CA MET A 123 -41.61 42.23 -34.32
C MET A 123 -41.04 42.47 -35.72
N ARG A 124 -41.51 41.66 -36.66
CA ARG A 124 -41.58 41.96 -38.09
C ARG A 124 -42.61 41.05 -38.71
#